data_AF-A0A482Z989-F1
#
_entry.id   AF-A0A482Z989-F1
#
_cell.length_a   1.000
_cell.length_b   1.000
_cell.length_c   1.000
_cell.angle_alpha   90.00
_cell.angle_beta   90.00
_cell.angle_gamma   90.00
#
_symmetry.space_group_name_H-M   'P 1'
#
loop_
_entity.id
_entity.type
_entity.pdbx_description
1 polymer ?
#
loop_
_entity_poly.entity_id
_entity_poly.type
_entity_poly.pdbx_seq_one_letter_code
_entity_poly.pdbx_strand_id
1 'polypeptide(L)'
;MDNKAQTLSYEHYYPYGGTAIIAGKDKTQVQQKRYRYTGKERDDSSGLFYYGARYLAPWLTRWISPDSAGAVDGLNLYVYVNNNPLKYTDPTGQDRTGQDRTG
;
A
#
# COMPACT_ATOMS: atom_id res chain seq x y z
N MET A 1 -8.83 11.18 -13.15
CA MET A 1 -9.70 12.20 -13.77
C MET A 1 -9.80 11.87 -15.25
N ASP A 2 -10.91 12.19 -15.92
CA ASP A 2 -11.01 12.04 -17.37
C ASP A 2 -10.41 13.27 -18.11
N ASN A 3 -10.38 13.23 -19.44
CA ASN A 3 -9.87 14.32 -20.29
C ASN A 3 -10.73 15.60 -20.23
N LYS A 4 -11.81 15.60 -19.45
CA LYS A 4 -12.70 16.74 -19.17
C LYS A 4 -12.63 17.19 -17.71
N ALA A 5 -11.60 16.75 -16.97
CA ALA A 5 -11.39 17.02 -15.55
C ALA A 5 -12.52 16.54 -14.62
N GLN A 6 -13.35 15.59 -15.06
CA GLN A 6 -14.35 14.96 -14.20
C GLN A 6 -13.70 13.86 -13.34
N THR A 7 -14.14 13.76 -12.09
CA THR A 7 -13.74 12.68 -11.17
C THR A 7 -14.24 11.34 -11.71
N LEU A 8 -13.31 10.44 -12.02
CA LEU A 8 -13.59 9.10 -12.53
C LEU A 8 -13.95 8.15 -11.37
N SER A 9 -13.09 8.13 -10.37
CA SER A 9 -13.25 7.40 -9.11
C SER A 9 -12.49 8.12 -8.00
N TYR A 10 -12.90 7.87 -6.77
CA TYR A 10 -12.35 8.38 -5.54
C TYR A 10 -12.21 7.24 -4.54
N GLU A 11 -11.09 7.19 -3.83
CA GLU A 11 -10.76 6.11 -2.92
C GLU A 11 -10.04 6.65 -1.68
N HIS A 12 -10.53 6.26 -0.51
CA HIS A 12 -9.90 6.52 0.79
C HIS A 12 -9.44 5.21 1.41
N TYR A 13 -8.32 5.27 2.12
CA TYR A 13 -7.71 4.11 2.77
C TYR A 13 -7.61 4.32 4.28
N TYR A 14 -7.74 3.23 5.03
CA TYR A 14 -7.21 3.14 6.38
C TYR A 14 -5.69 3.30 6.38
N PRO A 15 -5.06 3.62 7.54
CA PRO A 15 -3.63 3.89 7.60
C PRO A 15 -2.75 2.81 6.96
N TYR A 16 -3.14 1.53 7.03
CA TYR A 16 -2.39 0.39 6.49
C TYR A 16 -2.81 -0.06 5.09
N GLY A 17 -3.61 0.74 4.37
CA GLY A 17 -3.95 0.49 2.97
C GLY A 17 -5.22 -0.31 2.71
N GLY A 18 -5.97 -0.67 3.76
CA GLY A 18 -7.32 -1.21 3.59
C GLY A 18 -8.24 -0.14 2.99
N THR A 19 -8.99 -0.46 1.93
CA THR A 19 -9.93 0.48 1.33
C THR A 19 -11.07 0.79 2.31
N ALA A 20 -11.19 2.04 2.72
CA ALA A 20 -12.24 2.53 3.62
C ALA A 20 -13.47 3.01 2.85
N ILE A 21 -13.25 3.77 1.77
CA ILE A 21 -14.32 4.26 0.89
C ILE A 21 -13.84 4.09 -0.54
N ILE A 22 -14.71 3.60 -1.40
CA ILE A 22 -14.51 3.62 -2.85
C ILE A 22 -15.80 4.08 -3.52
N ALA A 23 -15.70 5.12 -4.35
CA ALA A 23 -16.83 5.71 -5.05
C ALA A 23 -16.42 6.04 -6.49
N GLY A 24 -17.31 5.82 -7.45
CA GLY A 24 -17.07 6.15 -8.85
C GLY A 24 -18.36 6.13 -9.63
N LYS A 25 -18.34 6.76 -10.81
CA LYS A 25 -19.54 6.86 -11.67
C LYS A 25 -19.95 5.50 -12.26
N ASP A 26 -18.99 4.60 -12.44
CA ASP A 26 -19.17 3.28 -13.04
C ASP A 26 -18.39 2.22 -12.25
N LYS A 27 -19.05 1.09 -11.93
CA LYS A 27 -18.42 -0.06 -11.25
C LYS A 27 -17.26 -0.64 -12.06
N THR A 28 -17.34 -0.62 -13.39
CA THR A 28 -16.28 -1.14 -14.27
C THR A 28 -15.02 -0.27 -14.17
N GLN A 29 -15.18 1.06 -14.16
CA GLN A 29 -14.07 2.01 -14.01
C GLN A 29 -13.41 1.95 -12.64
N VAL A 30 -14.19 1.66 -11.60
CA VAL A 30 -13.67 1.43 -10.24
C VAL A 30 -12.84 0.15 -10.17
N GLN A 31 -13.29 -0.95 -10.80
CA GLN A 31 -12.56 -2.22 -10.81
C GLN A 31 -11.31 -2.21 -11.70
N GLN A 32 -11.29 -1.40 -12.76
CA GLN A 32 -10.10 -1.26 -13.64
C GLN A 32 -8.89 -0.62 -12.93
N LYS A 33 -9.08 -0.02 -11.74
CA LYS A 33 -8.00 0.65 -11.00
C LYS A 33 -7.12 -0.36 -10.26
N ARG A 34 -6.04 -0.75 -10.93
CA ARG A 34 -5.05 -1.73 -10.44
C ARG A 34 -4.10 -1.16 -9.38
N TYR A 35 -3.65 0.09 -9.54
CA TYR A 35 -2.77 0.77 -8.59
C TYR A 35 -3.57 1.62 -7.60
N ARG A 36 -3.35 1.39 -6.30
CA ARG A 36 -4.19 1.93 -5.23
C ARG A 36 -3.36 2.58 -4.13
N TYR A 37 -3.27 1.94 -2.96
CA TYR A 37 -2.53 2.45 -1.81
C TYR A 37 -1.02 2.55 -2.12
N THR A 38 -0.40 3.67 -1.72
CA THR A 38 1.04 4.00 -1.94
C THR A 38 1.56 3.76 -3.37
N GLY A 39 0.66 3.82 -4.37
CA GLY A 39 1.02 3.57 -5.77
C GLY A 39 1.35 2.09 -6.05
N LYS A 40 0.93 1.17 -5.18
CA LYS A 40 1.13 -0.27 -5.35
C LYS A 40 -0.09 -0.93 -5.95
N GLU A 41 0.21 -1.96 -6.74
CA GLU A 41 -0.80 -2.82 -7.32
C GLU A 41 -1.48 -3.62 -6.21
N ARG A 42 -2.81 -3.63 -6.23
CA ARG A 42 -3.61 -4.55 -5.43
C ARG A 42 -4.09 -5.67 -6.32
N ASP A 43 -3.78 -6.90 -5.94
CA ASP A 43 -4.41 -8.06 -6.53
C ASP A 43 -5.83 -8.18 -5.99
N ASP A 44 -6.83 -8.12 -6.87
CA ASP A 44 -8.24 -8.15 -6.47
C ASP A 44 -8.71 -9.54 -6.03
N SER A 45 -7.98 -10.60 -6.38
CA SER A 45 -8.32 -11.97 -5.98
C SER A 45 -7.94 -12.26 -4.52
N SER A 46 -6.72 -11.89 -4.12
CA SER A 46 -6.24 -12.06 -2.75
C SER A 46 -6.46 -10.84 -1.86
N GLY A 47 -6.58 -9.65 -2.44
CA GLY A 47 -6.60 -8.36 -1.75
C GLY A 47 -5.21 -7.86 -1.31
N LEU A 48 -4.14 -8.60 -1.60
CA LEU A 48 -2.77 -8.26 -1.24
C LEU A 48 -2.22 -7.14 -2.11
N PHE A 49 -1.31 -6.35 -1.54
CA PHE A 49 -0.54 -5.36 -2.29
C PHE A 49 0.83 -5.89 -2.65
N TYR A 50 1.21 -5.81 -3.93
CA TYR A 50 2.54 -6.21 -4.40
C TYR A 50 3.51 -5.03 -4.32
N TYR A 51 4.60 -5.22 -3.58
CA TYR A 51 5.62 -4.19 -3.37
C TYR A 51 6.94 -4.44 -4.10
N GLY A 52 7.05 -5.55 -4.85
CA GLY A 52 8.29 -5.97 -5.50
C GLY A 52 8.91 -7.15 -4.75
N ALA A 53 9.48 -6.90 -3.58
CA ALA A 53 10.10 -7.96 -2.78
C ALA A 53 9.10 -8.74 -1.90
N ARG A 54 8.03 -8.10 -1.44
CA ARG A 54 7.06 -8.67 -0.50
C ARG A 54 5.62 -8.31 -0.88
N TYR A 55 4.68 -9.05 -0.30
CA TYR A 55 3.25 -8.73 -0.36
C TYR A 55 2.75 -8.24 1.00
N LEU A 56 2.02 -7.13 1.01
CA LEU A 56 1.40 -6.55 2.20
C LEU A 56 -0.04 -7.04 2.30
N ALA A 57 -0.42 -7.56 3.48
CA ALA A 57 -1.80 -7.84 3.84
C ALA A 57 -2.37 -6.64 4.63
N PRO A 58 -3.14 -5.74 3.99
CA PRO A 58 -3.60 -4.50 4.63
C PRO A 58 -4.54 -4.76 5.81
N TRP A 59 -5.35 -5.83 5.77
CA TRP A 59 -6.23 -6.23 6.87
C TRP A 59 -5.46 -6.80 8.08
N LEU A 60 -4.26 -7.33 7.85
CA LEU A 60 -3.40 -7.83 8.92
C LEU A 60 -2.42 -6.75 9.42
N THR A 61 -2.26 -5.64 8.68
CA THR A 61 -1.28 -4.57 8.95
C THR A 61 0.19 -5.05 8.90
N ARG A 62 0.46 -6.12 8.15
CA ARG A 62 1.75 -6.84 8.14
C ARG A 62 2.13 -7.35 6.76
N TRP A 63 3.42 -7.56 6.54
CA TRP A 63 3.93 -8.36 5.43
C TRP A 63 3.48 -9.82 5.62
N ILE A 64 3.24 -10.53 4.51
CA ILE A 64 2.91 -11.97 4.57
C ILE A 64 4.15 -12.88 4.58
N SER A 65 5.31 -12.32 4.26
CA SER A 65 6.60 -12.98 4.23
C SER A 65 7.62 -12.22 5.09
N PRO A 66 8.58 -12.90 5.72
CA PRO A 66 9.62 -12.25 6.49
C PRO A 66 10.51 -11.38 5.59
N ASP A 67 11.15 -10.38 6.17
CA ASP A 67 12.18 -9.59 5.50
C ASP A 67 13.37 -10.45 5.05
N SER A 68 13.68 -10.42 3.75
CA SER A 68 14.85 -11.11 3.20
C SER A 68 16.17 -10.49 3.63
N ALA A 69 16.18 -9.21 4.02
CA ALA A 69 17.36 -8.55 4.57
C ALA A 69 17.67 -9.01 6.01
N GLY A 70 16.74 -9.74 6.66
CA GLY A 70 16.87 -10.15 8.06
C GLY A 70 16.56 -9.01 9.03
N ALA A 71 17.13 -9.06 10.23
CA ALA A 71 16.80 -8.13 11.33
C ALA A 71 17.39 -6.70 11.17
N VAL A 72 17.57 -6.23 9.94
CA VAL A 72 18.12 -4.90 9.61
C VAL A 72 17.23 -3.78 10.15
N ASP A 73 15.91 -3.95 10.01
CA ASP A 73 14.90 -2.97 10.43
C ASP A 73 14.26 -3.29 11.79
N GLY A 74 14.86 -4.23 12.53
CA GLY A 74 14.42 -4.70 13.84
C GLY A 74 14.12 -6.20 13.88
N LEU A 75 13.80 -6.72 15.06
CA LEU A 75 13.59 -8.16 15.28
C LEU A 75 12.28 -8.68 14.68
N ASN A 76 11.33 -7.80 14.36
CA ASN A 76 10.06 -8.19 13.76
C ASN A 76 10.13 -8.14 12.23
N LEU A 77 10.42 -9.28 11.61
CA LEU A 77 10.58 -9.41 10.16
C LEU A 77 9.29 -9.22 9.34
N TYR A 78 8.14 -9.09 10.00
CA TYR A 78 6.83 -8.92 9.36
C TYR A 78 6.25 -7.51 9.51
N VAL A 79 6.97 -6.60 10.17
CA VAL A 79 6.47 -5.25 10.45
C VAL A 79 6.39 -4.41 9.18
N TYR A 80 5.24 -3.77 8.95
CA TYR A 80 5.12 -2.75 7.90
C TYR A 80 5.52 -1.40 8.48
N VAL A 81 6.54 -0.77 7.88
CA VAL A 81 6.97 0.63 8.11
C VAL A 81 7.03 1.07 9.58
N ASN A 82 7.56 0.20 10.44
CA ASN A 82 7.68 0.40 11.88
C ASN A 82 6.37 0.78 12.59
N ASN A 83 5.24 0.22 12.14
CA ASN A 83 3.90 0.53 12.63
C ASN A 83 3.48 2.00 12.48
N ASN A 84 4.13 2.78 11.60
CA ASN A 84 3.78 4.18 11.37
C ASN A 84 3.59 4.50 9.88
N PRO A 85 2.52 3.98 9.26
CA PRO A 85 2.25 4.13 7.83
C PRO A 85 1.71 5.52 7.43
N LEU A 86 1.49 6.40 8.41
CA LEU A 86 1.17 7.80 8.16
C LEU A 86 2.44 8.64 7.92
N LYS A 87 3.57 8.23 8.51
CA LYS A 87 4.86 8.91 8.36
C LYS A 87 5.77 8.26 7.32
N TYR A 88 5.69 6.93 7.19
CA TYR A 88 6.61 6.15 6.38
C TYR A 88 5.88 5.34 5.32
N THR A 89 6.57 5.11 4.20
CA THR A 89 6.14 4.23 3.10
C THR A 89 7.27 3.27 2.79
N ASP A 90 7.00 2.06 2.29
CA ASP A 90 8.05 1.18 1.77
C ASP A 90 7.89 1.08 0.25
N PRO A 91 8.75 1.66 -0.59
CA PRO A 91 8.58 1.60 -2.04
C PRO A 91 8.99 0.27 -2.68
N THR A 92 9.74 -0.60 -2.01
CA THR A 92 10.32 -1.81 -2.63
C THR A 92 9.93 -3.11 -1.93
N GLY A 93 9.24 -2.99 -0.79
CA GLY A 93 9.02 -4.08 0.13
C GLY A 93 10.31 -4.52 0.80
N GLN A 94 11.30 -3.65 0.95
CA GLN A 94 12.57 -3.96 1.63
C GLN A 94 12.89 -2.92 2.68
N ASP A 95 12.84 -1.63 2.31
CA ASP A 95 13.21 -0.54 3.20
C ASP A 95 12.13 0.54 3.24
N ARG A 96 11.82 1.00 4.45
CA ARG A 96 10.96 2.17 4.62
C ARG A 96 11.68 3.46 4.23
N THR A 97 10.93 4.39 3.68
CA THR A 97 11.32 5.76 3.38
C THR A 97 10.36 6.72 4.09
N GLY A 98 10.89 7.86 4.55
CA GLY A 98 10.12 8.94 5.15
C GLY A 98 11.01 10.14 5.44
N GLN A 99 10.40 11.26 5.86
CA GLN A 99 11.07 12.55 6.08
C GLN A 99 11.96 12.60 7.34
N ASP A 100 12.88 11.65 7.51
CA ASP A 100 13.92 11.73 8.56
C ASP A 100 15.34 11.53 7.95
N ARG A 101 15.60 12.08 6.75
CA ARG A 101 16.95 12.11 6.14
C ARG A 101 17.52 13.53 6.05
N THR A 102 17.39 14.31 7.12
CA THR A 102 18.30 15.44 7.38
C THR A 102 19.31 15.02 8.42
N GLY A 103 20.52 14.77 7.95
CA GLY A 103 21.77 14.66 8.70
C GLY A 103 22.88 15.04 7.73
#